data_AF-A0A967MBX0-F1
#
_entry.id   AF-A0A967MBX0-F1
#
_cell.length_a   1.000
_cell.length_b   1.000
_cell.length_c   1.000
_cell.angle_alpha   90.00
_cell.angle_beta   90.00
_cell.angle_gamma   90.00
#
_symmetry.space_group_name_H-M   'P 1'
#
loop_
_entity.id
_entity.type
_entity.pdbx_description
1 polymer ?
#
loop_
_entity_poly.entity_id
_entity_poly.type
_entity_poly.pdbx_seq_one_letter_code
_entity_poly.pdbx_strand_id
1 'polypeptide(L)'
;MRLVQIAVLIISVLAGVMVFMLAGKMIVNPLVNAVKVSNEIADGNLTMDFQVAGNDEVSRLLSAMKDMENRLRDVVTNILMVSDNVQSGSDEISASA
;
A
#
# COMPACT_ATOMS: atom_id res chain seq x y z
N MET A 1 -17.27 -9.19 -48.57
CA MET A 1 -17.47 -9.96 -47.32
C MET A 1 -16.15 -10.33 -46.63
N ARG A 2 -15.14 -10.88 -47.33
CA ARG A 2 -13.83 -11.22 -46.71
C ARG A 2 -13.09 -10.04 -46.05
N LEU A 3 -13.06 -8.86 -46.69
CA LEU A 3 -12.43 -7.65 -46.12
C LEU A 3 -13.11 -7.20 -44.81
N VAL A 4 -14.44 -7.30 -44.74
CA VAL A 4 -15.21 -6.94 -43.53
C VAL A 4 -14.87 -7.90 -42.39
N GLN A 5 -14.77 -9.20 -42.66
CA GLN A 5 -14.39 -10.20 -41.66
C GLN A 5 -12.98 -9.96 -41.10
N ILE A 6 -12.02 -9.63 -41.97
CA ILE A 6 -10.65 -9.31 -41.57
C ILE A 6 -10.61 -8.02 -40.72
N ALA A 7 -11.34 -6.99 -41.12
CA ALA A 7 -11.41 -5.73 -40.38
C ALA A 7 -11.99 -5.95 -38.96
N VAL A 8 -13.07 -6.73 -38.84
CA VAL A 8 -13.67 -7.08 -37.54
C VAL A 8 -12.67 -7.82 -36.66
N LEU A 9 -11.97 -8.83 -37.20
CA LEU A 9 -10.93 -9.56 -36.46
C LEU A 9 -9.84 -8.64 -35.92
N ILE A 10 -9.34 -7.72 -36.75
CA ILE A 10 -8.30 -6.77 -36.34
C ILE A 10 -8.82 -5.87 -35.20
N ILE A 11 -10.03 -5.33 -35.33
CA ILE A 11 -10.62 -4.46 -34.30
C ILE A 11 -10.83 -5.24 -33.00
N SER A 12 -11.32 -6.48 -33.06
CA SER A 12 -11.49 -7.32 -31.87
C SER A 12 -10.17 -7.59 -31.15
N VAL A 13 -9.09 -7.88 -31.90
CA VAL A 13 -7.76 -8.09 -31.33
C VAL A 13 -7.24 -6.79 -30.68
N LEU A 14 -7.36 -5.65 -31.37
CA LEU A 14 -6.94 -4.36 -30.84
C LEU A 14 -7.71 -3.98 -29.57
N ALA A 15 -9.02 -4.20 -29.54
CA ALA A 15 -9.85 -3.98 -28.36
C ALA A 15 -9.39 -4.88 -27.18
N GLY A 16 -9.09 -6.15 -27.45
CA GLY A 16 -8.57 -7.08 -26.45
C GLY A 16 -7.23 -6.62 -25.86
N VAL A 17 -6.28 -6.20 -26.71
CA VAL A 17 -4.98 -5.67 -26.27
C VAL A 17 -5.16 -4.39 -25.45
N MET A 18 -6.07 -3.50 -25.86
CA MET A 18 -6.36 -2.26 -25.14
C MET A 18 -6.93 -2.55 -23.75
N VAL A 19 -7.91 -3.45 -23.63
CA VAL A 19 -8.47 -3.84 -22.33
C VAL A 19 -7.41 -4.51 -21.45
N PHE A 20 -6.58 -5.39 -22.01
CA PHE A 20 -5.50 -6.03 -21.27
C PHE A 20 -4.50 -5.01 -20.69
N MET A 21 -4.08 -4.03 -21.49
CA MET A 21 -3.19 -2.97 -21.03
C MET A 21 -3.83 -2.10 -19.93
N LEU A 22 -5.11 -1.77 -20.08
CA LEU A 22 -5.85 -1.00 -19.08
C LEU A 22 -6.00 -1.78 -17.77
N ALA A 23 -6.37 -3.06 -17.82
CA ALA A 23 -6.47 -3.92 -16.64
C ALA A 23 -5.12 -4.06 -15.92
N GLY A 24 -4.03 -4.23 -16.68
CA GLY A 24 -2.68 -4.25 -16.12
C GLY A 24 -2.35 -2.98 -15.34
N LYS A 25 -2.66 -1.81 -15.92
CA LYS A 25 -2.35 -0.51 -15.31
C LYS A 25 -3.26 -0.16 -14.13
N MET A 26 -4.55 -0.49 -14.20
CA MET A 26 -5.54 -0.07 -13.20
C MET A 26 -5.73 -1.08 -12.07
N ILE A 27 -5.49 -2.36 -12.31
CA ILE A 27 -5.76 -3.43 -11.32
C ILE A 27 -4.45 -4.11 -10.92
N VAL A 28 -3.72 -4.68 -11.89
CA VAL A 28 -2.57 -5.56 -11.58
C VAL A 28 -1.44 -4.78 -10.91
N ASN A 29 -1.01 -3.66 -11.49
CA ASN A 29 0.11 -2.88 -10.96
C ASN A 29 -0.19 -2.31 -9.55
N PRO A 30 -1.37 -1.69 -9.29
CA PRO A 30 -1.70 -1.24 -7.94
C PRO A 30 -1.80 -2.37 -6.90
N LEU A 31 -2.29 -3.56 -7.27
CA LEU A 31 -2.32 -4.71 -6.36
C LEU A 31 -0.93 -5.26 -6.04
N VAL A 32 -0.02 -5.30 -7.01
CA VAL A 32 1.39 -5.66 -6.76
C VAL A 32 2.03 -4.65 -5.80
N ASN A 33 1.74 -3.36 -5.95
CA ASN A 33 2.20 -2.34 -5.03
C ASN A 33 1.60 -2.51 -3.62
N ALA A 34 0.31 -2.85 -3.51
CA ALA A 34 -0.32 -3.15 -2.24
C ALA A 34 0.38 -4.32 -1.52
N VAL A 35 0.67 -5.41 -2.22
CA VAL A 35 1.42 -6.54 -1.64
C VAL A 35 2.80 -6.09 -1.15
N LYS A 36 3.51 -5.27 -1.93
CA LYS A 36 4.81 -4.72 -1.52
C LYS A 36 4.70 -3.90 -0.24
N VAL A 37 3.75 -2.97 -0.16
CA VAL A 37 3.52 -2.16 1.04
C VAL A 37 3.19 -3.04 2.24
N SER A 38 2.37 -4.07 2.06
CA SER A 38 2.02 -5.00 3.14
C SER A 38 3.24 -5.72 3.70
N ASN A 39 4.17 -6.13 2.83
CA ASN A 39 5.41 -6.79 3.26
C ASN A 39 6.30 -5.81 4.03
N GLU A 40 6.45 -4.57 3.56
CA GLU A 40 7.23 -3.54 4.28
C GLU A 40 6.65 -3.26 5.67
N ILE A 41 5.31 -3.18 5.80
CA ILE A 41 4.65 -3.05 7.09
C ILE A 41 4.93 -4.27 7.99
N ALA A 42 4.86 -5.47 7.43
CA ALA A 42 5.15 -6.71 8.16
C ALA A 42 6.61 -6.79 8.64
N ASP A 43 7.54 -6.24 7.86
CA ASP A 43 8.96 -6.12 8.21
C ASP A 43 9.24 -4.95 9.18
N GLY A 44 8.21 -4.19 9.56
CA GLY A 44 8.30 -3.07 10.51
C GLY A 44 8.75 -1.75 9.87
N ASN A 45 8.89 -1.70 8.55
CA ASN A 45 9.16 -0.46 7.82
C ASN A 45 7.87 0.36 7.65
N LEU A 46 7.58 1.18 8.65
CA LEU A 46 6.42 2.08 8.67
C LEU A 46 6.74 3.47 8.10
N THR A 47 7.75 3.60 7.23
CA THR A 47 8.17 4.90 6.66
C THR A 47 7.90 5.03 5.16
N MET A 48 7.27 4.01 4.57
CA MET A 48 7.00 3.94 3.14
C MET A 48 6.00 5.01 2.71
N ASP A 49 6.40 5.82 1.74
CA ASP A 49 5.47 6.70 1.03
C ASP A 49 4.88 5.96 -0.17
N PHE A 50 3.56 5.78 -0.16
CA PHE A 50 2.83 5.17 -1.27
C PHE A 50 1.56 5.98 -1.54
N GLN A 51 1.29 6.19 -2.83
CA GLN A 51 0.16 6.99 -3.27
C GLN A 51 -1.10 6.14 -3.39
N VAL A 52 -2.18 6.63 -2.82
CA VAL A 52 -3.52 6.14 -3.09
C VAL A 52 -4.09 6.93 -4.26
N ALA A 53 -4.32 6.26 -5.39
CA ALA A 53 -4.92 6.87 -6.57
C ALA A 53 -6.10 6.01 -7.05
N GLY A 54 -7.09 6.64 -7.68
CA GLY A 54 -8.31 5.98 -8.14
C GLY A 54 -9.47 6.11 -7.16
N ASN A 55 -10.61 5.57 -7.55
CA ASN A 55 -11.88 5.69 -6.80
C ASN A 55 -12.63 4.34 -6.76
N ASP A 56 -11.89 3.25 -6.76
CA ASP A 56 -12.36 1.87 -6.84
C ASP A 56 -11.97 1.08 -5.59
N GLU A 57 -12.21 -0.22 -5.62
CA GLU A 57 -11.88 -1.14 -4.53
C GLU A 57 -10.37 -1.19 -4.24
N VAL A 58 -9.52 -0.95 -5.25
CA VAL A 58 -8.07 -0.98 -5.09
C VAL A 58 -7.59 0.28 -4.36
N SER A 59 -8.14 1.45 -4.71
CA SER A 59 -7.83 2.67 -3.96
C SER A 59 -8.31 2.61 -2.52
N ARG A 60 -9.50 2.03 -2.28
CA ARG A 60 -10.02 1.79 -0.92
C ARG A 60 -9.12 0.84 -0.11
N LEU A 61 -8.61 -0.22 -0.72
CA LEU A 61 -7.65 -1.12 -0.09
C LEU A 61 -6.38 -0.38 0.32
N LEU A 62 -5.77 0.37 -0.60
CA LEU A 62 -4.56 1.14 -0.32
C LEU A 62 -4.79 2.20 0.78
N SER A 63 -5.95 2.87 0.80
CA SER A 63 -6.32 3.78 1.91
C SER A 63 -6.35 3.06 3.26
N ALA A 64 -7.01 1.89 3.33
CA ALA A 64 -7.10 1.13 4.57
C ALA A 64 -5.71 0.67 5.06
N MET A 65 -4.82 0.33 4.13
CA MET A 65 -3.42 0.02 4.45
C MET A 65 -2.67 1.24 4.97
N LYS A 66 -2.93 2.44 4.44
CA LYS A 66 -2.30 3.68 4.92
C LYS A 66 -2.73 4.00 6.34
N ASP A 67 -4.02 3.82 6.64
CA ASP A 67 -4.54 3.95 7.99
C ASP A 67 -3.89 2.93 8.95
N MET A 68 -3.69 1.68 8.50
CA MET A 68 -3.00 0.65 9.28
C MET A 68 -1.55 1.05 9.59
N GLU A 69 -0.78 1.51 8.59
CA GLU A 69 0.59 2.01 8.78
C GLU A 69 0.64 3.14 9.82
N ASN A 70 -0.24 4.12 9.69
CA ASN A 70 -0.32 5.26 10.62
C ASN A 70 -0.60 4.80 12.06
N ARG A 71 -1.57 3.89 12.23
CA ARG A 71 -1.91 3.35 13.56
C ARG A 71 -0.76 2.56 14.18
N LEU A 72 -0.05 1.75 13.38
CA LEU A 72 1.13 1.04 13.87
C LEU A 72 2.25 2.01 14.27
N ARG A 73 2.44 3.08 13.51
CA ARG A 73 3.44 4.12 13.83
C ARG A 73 3.10 4.83 15.14
N ASP A 74 1.82 5.14 15.37
CA ASP A 74 1.34 5.72 16.63
C ASP A 74 1.62 4.77 17.80
N VAL A 75 1.35 3.47 17.65
CA VAL A 75 1.62 2.46 18.69
C VAL A 75 3.12 2.42 19.03
N VAL A 76 3.99 2.36 18.04
CA VAL A 76 5.46 2.37 18.24
C VAL A 76 5.91 3.66 18.94
N THR A 77 5.39 4.81 18.51
CA THR A 77 5.73 6.11 19.12
C THR A 77 5.33 6.16 20.60
N ASN A 78 4.14 5.64 20.94
CA ASN A 78 3.69 5.54 22.33
C ASN A 78 4.58 4.62 23.17
N ILE A 79 5.00 3.48 22.61
CA ILE A 79 5.93 2.57 23.30
C ILE A 79 7.25 3.29 23.61
N LEU A 80 7.83 4.02 22.65
CA LEU A 80 9.07 4.76 22.86
C LEU A 80 8.92 5.82 23.96
N MET A 81 7.81 6.57 23.98
CA MET A 81 7.54 7.54 25.05
C MET A 81 7.41 6.87 26.43
N VAL A 82 6.74 5.72 26.52
CA VAL A 82 6.63 4.97 27.78
C VAL A 82 7.99 4.46 28.24
N SER A 83 8.82 3.94 27.33
CA SER A 83 10.18 3.49 27.65
C SER A 83 11.06 4.63 28.16
N ASP A 84 10.96 5.82 27.57
CA ASP A 84 11.72 7.02 28.00
C ASP A 84 11.31 7.49 29.41
N ASN A 85 10.01 7.47 29.71
CA ASN A 85 9.49 7.76 31.05
C ASN A 85 9.97 6.73 32.09
N VAL A 86 9.98 5.44 31.74
CA VAL A 86 10.48 4.37 32.62
C VAL A 86 11.99 4.51 32.87
N GLN A 87 12.77 4.85 31.84
CA GLN A 87 14.20 5.11 31.99
C GLN A 87 14.43 6.29 32.94
N SER A 88 13.75 7.41 32.71
CA SER A 88 13.86 8.61 33.54
C SER A 88 13.51 8.33 35.01
N GLY A 89 12.42 7.58 35.27
CA GLY A 89 12.06 7.19 36.64
C GLY A 89 13.06 6.22 37.28
N SER A 90 13.69 5.33 36.49
CA SER A 90 14.74 4.44 36.98
C SER A 90 16.01 5.21 37.38
N ASP A 91 16.36 6.25 36.63
CA ASP A 91 17.49 7.13 36.93
C ASP A 91 17.23 7.94 38.20
N GLU A 92 16.01 8.43 38.42
CA GLU A 92 15.61 9.13 39.65
C GLU A 92 15.67 8.23 40.89
N ILE A 93 15.16 6.99 40.79
CA ILE A 93 15.23 6.00 41.88
C ILE A 93 16.69 5.67 42.18
N SER A 94 17.51 5.46 41.14
CA SER A 94 18.94 5.13 41.30
C SER A 94 19.73 6.27 41.92
N ALA A 95 19.35 7.53 41.64
CA ALA A 95 19.95 8.71 42.26
C ALA A 95 19.49 8.93 43.71
N SER A 96 18.36 8.34 44.11
CA SER A 96 17.76 8.47 45.45
C SER A 96 18.10 7.31 46.40
N ALA A 97 18.77 6.26 45.91
CA ALA A 97 19.21 5.07 46.65
C ALA A 97 20.66 5.21 47.14
#